data_AF-A0AAU8FBU5-F1
#
_entry.id   AF-A0AAU8FBU5-F1
#
_cell.length_a   1.000
_cell.length_b   1.000
_cell.length_c   1.000
_cell.angle_alpha   90.00
_cell.angle_beta   90.00
_cell.angle_gamma   90.00
#
_symmetry.space_group_name_H-M   'P 1'
#
loop_
_entity.id
_entity.type
_entity.pdbx_description
1 polymer ?
#
loop_
_entity_poly.entity_id
_entity_poly.type
_entity_poly.pdbx_seq_one_letter_code
_entity_poly.pdbx_strand_id
1 'polypeptide(L)'
;MNNRYSQNSPAFKTFNQIGKLLRVLIIFTGFASTAQNVTYQPLYTGATFDGRAINQSLPVGSISGGGNVASAGATYSIALVIPPGTNGISPTVSINYHSMGGNGVLGQGWDIGGLSKITRTTRNMYFDNETNPGVMTNSDRFVLDGTRLIAKAGSYGEPNTPTGLKLKILQLSPLKAHKGTAPNGLK
;
A
#
# COMPACT_ATOMS: atom_id res chain seq x y z
N MET A 1 -57.50 52.27 8.93
CA MET A 1 -57.68 50.83 8.64
C MET A 1 -56.32 50.17 8.65
N ASN A 2 -55.91 49.56 9.78
CA ASN A 2 -54.60 48.90 9.88
C ASN A 2 -54.75 47.43 9.48
N ASN A 3 -54.35 47.09 8.25
CA ASN A 3 -54.27 45.71 7.79
C ASN A 3 -53.20 44.97 8.60
N ARG A 4 -53.63 44.21 9.62
CA ARG A 4 -52.76 43.28 10.33
C ARG A 4 -52.59 42.04 9.46
N TYR A 5 -51.52 42.01 8.66
CA TYR A 5 -51.10 40.79 7.97
C TYR A 5 -50.87 39.68 9.00
N SER A 6 -51.67 38.61 8.92
CA SER A 6 -51.57 37.47 9.83
C SER A 6 -50.33 36.63 9.48
N GLN A 7 -49.34 36.67 10.37
CA GLN A 7 -48.09 35.90 10.28
C GLN A 7 -48.30 34.37 10.34
N ASN A 8 -49.55 33.91 10.54
CA ASN A 8 -49.90 32.49 10.59
C ASN A 8 -50.65 31.99 9.35
N SER A 9 -50.86 32.85 8.35
CA SER A 9 -51.44 32.43 7.08
C SER A 9 -50.54 31.39 6.38
N PRO A 10 -51.12 30.37 5.73
CA PRO A 10 -50.35 29.35 5.01
C PRO A 10 -49.45 29.98 3.93
N ALA A 11 -49.92 31.05 3.27
CA ALA A 11 -49.12 31.80 2.30
C ALA A 11 -47.84 32.43 2.91
N PHE A 12 -47.91 33.00 4.12
CA PHE A 12 -46.76 33.56 4.80
C PHE A 12 -45.76 32.49 5.25
N LYS A 13 -46.25 31.33 5.72
CA LYS A 13 -45.40 30.18 6.07
C LYS A 13 -44.67 29.62 4.85
N THR A 14 -45.36 29.47 3.72
CA THR A 14 -44.78 29.02 2.45
C THR A 14 -43.74 30.01 1.93
N PHE A 15 -44.00 31.31 2.00
CA PHE A 15 -43.05 32.35 1.60
C PHE A 15 -41.76 32.32 2.45
N ASN A 16 -41.89 32.12 3.77
CA ASN A 16 -40.73 32.00 4.67
C ASN A 16 -39.93 30.70 4.41
N GLN A 17 -40.60 29.59 4.08
CA GLN A 17 -39.94 28.34 3.70
C GLN A 17 -39.20 28.46 2.37
N ILE A 18 -39.80 29.09 1.35
CA ILE A 18 -39.15 29.39 0.07
C ILE A 18 -37.93 30.28 0.28
N GLY A 19 -38.03 31.31 1.16
CA GLY A 19 -36.90 32.18 1.50
C GLY A 19 -35.75 31.44 2.20
N LYS A 20 -36.05 30.46 3.07
CA LYS A 20 -35.04 29.61 3.71
C LYS A 20 -34.37 28.67 2.71
N LEU A 21 -35.15 28.03 1.83
CA LEU A 21 -34.63 27.16 0.76
C LEU A 21 -33.75 27.94 -0.22
N LEU A 22 -34.14 29.17 -0.57
CA LEU A 22 -33.35 30.04 -1.46
C LEU A 22 -32.02 30.44 -0.81
N ARG A 23 -31.99 30.70 0.50
CA ARG A 23 -30.75 30.98 1.25
C ARG A 23 -29.83 29.76 1.33
N VAL A 24 -30.38 28.55 1.49
CA VAL A 24 -29.60 27.30 1.47
C VAL A 24 -29.03 27.03 0.07
N LEU A 25 -29.80 27.31 -0.99
CA LEU A 25 -29.36 27.14 -2.37
C LEU A 25 -28.19 28.08 -2.74
N ILE A 26 -28.19 29.33 -2.24
CA ILE A 26 -27.10 30.30 -2.48
C ILE A 26 -25.81 29.91 -1.72
N ILE A 27 -25.91 29.27 -0.56
CA ILE A 27 -24.73 28.81 0.20
C ILE A 27 -24.06 27.62 -0.50
N PHE A 28 -24.81 26.80 -1.25
CA PHE A 28 -24.28 25.60 -1.91
C PHE A 28 -23.56 25.87 -3.23
N THR A 29 -23.79 27.02 -3.88
CA THR A 29 -23.14 27.38 -5.16
C THR A 29 -21.78 28.07 -4.99
N GLY A 30 -21.31 28.27 -3.76
CA GLY A 30 -20.08 29.02 -3.46
C GLY A 30 -18.79 28.20 -3.38
N PHE A 31 -18.84 26.87 -3.42
CA PHE A 31 -17.61 26.04 -3.42
C PHE A 31 -17.03 25.97 -4.83
N ALA A 32 -16.39 27.05 -5.27
CA ALA A 32 -15.45 26.99 -6.39
C ALA A 32 -14.21 26.21 -5.91
N SER A 33 -14.07 24.96 -6.36
CA SER A 33 -12.83 24.21 -6.21
C SER A 33 -11.78 24.86 -7.10
N THR A 34 -10.85 25.61 -6.51
CA THR A 34 -9.63 25.99 -7.22
C THR A 34 -8.74 24.76 -7.27
N ALA A 35 -8.89 23.93 -8.30
CA ALA A 35 -7.82 23.02 -8.66
C ALA A 35 -6.61 23.87 -9.03
N GLN A 36 -5.56 23.86 -8.20
CA GLN A 36 -4.30 24.48 -8.57
C GLN A 36 -3.70 23.64 -9.69
N ASN A 37 -3.69 24.19 -10.90
CA ASN A 37 -2.92 23.61 -12.00
C ASN A 37 -1.45 23.78 -11.66
N VAL A 38 -0.79 22.70 -11.26
CA VAL A 38 0.67 22.68 -11.06
C VAL A 38 1.30 22.57 -12.44
N THR A 39 1.76 23.70 -12.97
CA THR A 39 2.52 23.73 -14.22
C THR A 39 3.94 23.24 -13.93
N TYR A 40 4.22 21.99 -14.27
CA TYR A 40 5.58 21.47 -14.26
C TYR A 40 6.36 22.11 -15.41
N GLN A 41 7.34 22.94 -15.08
CA GLN A 41 8.35 23.35 -16.06
C GLN A 41 9.39 22.22 -16.14
N PRO A 42 9.62 21.64 -17.32
CA PRO A 42 10.64 20.60 -17.45
C PRO A 42 12.02 21.24 -17.25
N LEU A 43 12.89 20.57 -16.48
CA LEU A 43 14.27 21.02 -16.26
C LEU A 43 15.07 21.14 -17.57
N TYR A 44 14.61 20.43 -18.63
CA TYR A 44 15.21 20.42 -19.95
C TYR A 44 14.11 20.38 -21.02
N THR A 45 14.31 21.11 -22.12
CA THR A 45 13.45 21.06 -23.31
C THR A 45 14.14 20.29 -24.43
N GLY A 46 13.43 19.92 -25.50
CA GLY A 46 14.06 19.35 -26.72
C GLY A 46 15.23 20.20 -27.21
N ALA A 47 15.07 21.52 -27.18
CA ALA A 47 16.11 22.51 -27.52
C ALA A 47 17.39 22.43 -26.66
N THR A 48 17.34 21.82 -25.48
CA THR A 48 18.54 21.58 -24.66
C THR A 48 19.43 20.49 -25.26
N PHE A 49 18.84 19.55 -25.99
CA PHE A 49 19.53 18.43 -26.64
C PHE A 49 19.71 18.67 -28.15
N ASP A 50 18.91 19.56 -28.74
CA ASP A 50 19.04 19.96 -30.15
C ASP A 50 20.44 20.55 -30.42
N GLY A 51 21.15 20.01 -31.41
CA GLY A 51 22.49 20.46 -31.80
C GLY A 51 23.65 19.87 -30.99
N ARG A 52 23.40 19.05 -29.97
CA ARG A 52 24.46 18.24 -29.34
C ARG A 52 24.77 17.03 -30.22
N ALA A 53 25.92 17.06 -30.89
CA ALA A 53 26.43 15.87 -31.57
C ALA A 53 26.76 14.79 -30.53
N ILE A 54 26.05 13.65 -30.61
CA ILE A 54 26.40 12.48 -29.81
C ILE A 54 27.74 11.96 -30.32
N ASN A 55 28.77 12.04 -29.48
CA ASN A 55 30.06 11.46 -29.81
C ASN A 55 29.97 9.93 -29.70
N GLN A 56 29.71 9.26 -30.83
CA GLN A 56 29.56 7.81 -30.92
C GLN A 56 30.87 7.03 -30.67
N SER A 57 32.02 7.73 -30.59
CA SER A 57 33.30 7.12 -30.23
C SER A 57 33.52 7.00 -28.72
N LEU A 58 32.72 7.71 -27.92
CA LEU A 58 32.75 7.59 -26.47
C LEU A 58 31.85 6.44 -26.02
N PRO A 59 32.28 5.64 -25.03
CA PRO A 59 31.41 4.64 -24.43
C PRO A 59 30.16 5.30 -23.86
N VAL A 60 29.00 4.80 -24.24
CA VAL A 60 27.78 5.07 -23.49
C VAL A 60 27.77 4.17 -22.25
N GLY A 61 27.50 4.75 -21.08
CA GLY A 61 27.36 3.98 -19.86
C GLY A 61 26.13 3.07 -19.96
N SER A 62 26.27 1.81 -19.53
CA SER A 62 25.14 0.93 -19.25
C SER A 62 25.14 0.59 -17.77
N ILE A 63 23.96 0.49 -17.18
CA ILE A 63 23.83 -0.06 -15.83
C ILE A 63 23.84 -1.57 -15.98
N SER A 64 24.87 -2.22 -15.41
CA SER A 64 24.97 -3.67 -15.42
C SER A 64 23.74 -4.29 -14.72
N GLY A 65 22.99 -5.09 -15.46
CA GLY A 65 21.82 -5.81 -14.96
C GLY A 65 21.58 -7.10 -15.73
N GLY A 66 20.93 -8.06 -15.10
CA GLY A 66 20.61 -9.36 -15.69
C GLY A 66 19.11 -9.58 -15.76
N GLY A 67 18.61 -10.06 -16.89
CA GLY A 67 17.21 -10.40 -17.10
C GLY A 67 16.99 -11.87 -17.41
N ASN A 68 15.83 -12.40 -17.03
CA ASN A 68 15.40 -13.76 -17.37
C ASN A 68 13.88 -13.80 -17.62
N VAL A 69 13.44 -14.69 -18.51
CA VAL A 69 12.03 -14.93 -18.80
C VAL A 69 11.75 -16.43 -18.66
N ALA A 70 10.77 -16.79 -17.84
CA ALA A 70 10.32 -18.16 -17.66
C ALA A 70 8.78 -18.22 -17.59
N SER A 71 8.22 -19.42 -17.42
CA SER A 71 6.78 -19.64 -17.26
C SER A 71 6.14 -18.84 -16.10
N ALA A 72 6.96 -18.38 -15.14
CA ALA A 72 6.53 -17.58 -13.99
C ALA A 72 6.60 -16.05 -14.22
N GLY A 73 6.94 -15.58 -15.42
CA GLY A 73 7.04 -14.15 -15.77
C GLY A 73 8.45 -13.70 -16.17
N ALA A 74 8.57 -12.40 -16.45
CA ALA A 74 9.83 -11.75 -16.76
C ALA A 74 10.44 -11.12 -15.50
N THR A 75 11.76 -11.22 -15.38
CA THR A 75 12.54 -10.71 -14.25
C THR A 75 13.73 -9.91 -14.74
N TYR A 76 14.11 -8.88 -13.97
CA TYR A 76 15.32 -8.10 -14.22
C TYR A 76 15.93 -7.69 -12.88
N SER A 77 17.26 -7.73 -12.76
CA SER A 77 17.96 -7.37 -11.53
C SER A 77 19.16 -6.48 -11.83
N ILE A 78 19.28 -5.40 -11.06
CA ILE A 78 20.38 -4.45 -11.10
C ILE A 78 21.03 -4.46 -9.72
N ALA A 79 22.24 -5.00 -9.61
CA ALA A 79 22.99 -4.96 -8.37
C ALA A 79 23.54 -3.55 -8.12
N LEU A 80 23.38 -3.04 -6.90
CA LEU A 80 23.97 -1.75 -6.53
C LEU A 80 25.41 -1.97 -6.05
N VAL A 81 26.34 -1.26 -6.69
CA VAL A 81 27.74 -1.23 -6.25
C VAL A 81 27.80 -0.37 -5.00
N ILE A 82 28.18 -0.99 -3.88
CA ILE A 82 28.38 -0.30 -2.61
C ILE A 82 29.84 -0.44 -2.17
N PRO A 83 30.37 0.54 -1.43
CA PRO A 83 31.71 0.45 -0.88
C PRO A 83 31.86 -0.74 0.08
N PRO A 84 33.08 -1.28 0.26
CA PRO A 84 33.34 -2.31 1.26
C PRO A 84 32.88 -1.86 2.64
N GLY A 85 32.15 -2.74 3.33
CA GLY A 85 31.67 -2.44 4.67
C GLY A 85 32.75 -2.69 5.74
N THR A 86 32.54 -2.11 6.92
CA THR A 86 33.42 -2.31 8.08
C THR A 86 33.56 -3.80 8.39
N ASN A 87 34.78 -4.28 8.60
CA ASN A 87 35.09 -5.69 8.86
C ASN A 87 34.59 -6.67 7.78
N GLY A 88 34.43 -6.22 6.54
CA GLY A 88 33.95 -7.07 5.44
C GLY A 88 32.45 -7.35 5.46
N ILE A 89 31.69 -6.66 6.33
CA ILE A 89 30.23 -6.79 6.39
C ILE A 89 29.59 -5.69 5.53
N SER A 90 29.21 -6.05 4.31
CA SER A 90 28.54 -5.15 3.36
C SER A 90 27.13 -5.66 3.03
N PRO A 91 26.08 -4.80 3.03
CA PRO A 91 24.75 -5.22 2.62
C PRO A 91 24.74 -5.56 1.13
N THR A 92 23.97 -6.56 0.71
CA THR A 92 23.76 -6.79 -0.73
C THR A 92 22.47 -6.12 -1.12
N VAL A 93 22.50 -5.03 -1.91
CA VAL A 93 21.29 -4.29 -2.31
C VAL A 93 21.13 -4.36 -3.83
N SER A 94 19.89 -4.52 -4.30
CA SER A 94 19.58 -4.53 -5.73
C SER A 94 18.26 -3.84 -6.03
N ILE A 95 18.07 -3.44 -7.28
CA ILE A 95 16.76 -3.07 -7.84
C ILE A 95 16.27 -4.27 -8.63
N ASN A 96 15.08 -4.76 -8.30
CA ASN A 96 14.52 -5.96 -8.91
C ASN A 96 13.18 -5.65 -9.58
N TYR A 97 12.98 -6.23 -10.75
CA TYR A 97 11.72 -6.23 -11.48
C TYR A 97 11.15 -7.65 -11.55
N HIS A 98 9.83 -7.77 -11.38
CA HIS A 98 9.05 -8.97 -11.66
C HIS A 98 7.76 -8.56 -12.37
N SER A 99 7.50 -9.11 -13.56
CA SER A 99 6.35 -8.70 -14.37
C SER A 99 4.99 -9.04 -13.74
N MET A 100 4.94 -10.08 -12.90
CA MET A 100 3.77 -10.41 -12.08
C MET A 100 3.85 -9.83 -10.65
N GLY A 101 4.90 -9.04 -10.37
CA GLY A 101 5.06 -8.40 -9.07
C GLY A 101 4.00 -7.32 -8.87
N GLY A 102 3.57 -7.14 -7.62
CA GLY A 102 2.66 -6.06 -7.23
C GLY A 102 3.37 -4.69 -7.18
N ASN A 103 2.74 -3.72 -6.53
CA ASN A 103 3.33 -2.40 -6.32
C ASN A 103 4.42 -2.48 -5.23
N GLY A 104 5.68 -2.34 -5.62
CA GLY A 104 6.81 -2.21 -4.70
C GLY A 104 7.17 -0.76 -4.43
N VAL A 105 8.24 -0.52 -3.68
CA VAL A 105 8.64 0.85 -3.26
C VAL A 105 9.07 1.73 -4.44
N LEU A 106 9.40 1.11 -5.58
CA LEU A 106 9.79 1.79 -6.82
C LEU A 106 8.68 1.75 -7.88
N GLY A 107 7.49 1.23 -7.54
CA GLY A 107 6.33 1.14 -8.42
C GLY A 107 5.93 -0.28 -8.80
N GLN A 108 4.99 -0.39 -9.74
CA GLN A 108 4.44 -1.67 -10.19
C GLN A 108 5.54 -2.57 -10.76
N GLY A 109 5.68 -3.76 -10.19
CA GLY A 109 6.66 -4.75 -10.59
C GLY A 109 8.08 -4.46 -10.11
N TRP A 110 8.38 -3.27 -9.56
CA TRP A 110 9.72 -2.87 -9.14
C TRP A 110 9.84 -2.79 -7.61
N ASP A 111 10.87 -3.40 -7.04
CA ASP A 111 11.17 -3.34 -5.62
C ASP A 111 12.69 -3.25 -5.35
N ILE A 112 13.05 -2.93 -4.11
CA ILE A 112 14.44 -2.95 -3.64
C ILE A 112 14.71 -4.31 -2.98
N GLY A 113 15.68 -5.06 -3.50
CA GLY A 113 16.19 -6.29 -2.89
C GLY A 113 17.24 -6.03 -1.83
N GLY A 114 17.42 -7.00 -0.94
CA GLY A 114 18.45 -6.95 0.10
C GLY A 114 18.07 -6.22 1.38
N LEU A 115 16.86 -5.67 1.44
CA LEU A 115 16.32 -5.02 2.61
C LEU A 115 15.30 -5.95 3.28
N SER A 116 15.43 -6.12 4.59
CA SER A 116 14.39 -6.79 5.38
C SER A 116 13.18 -5.87 5.52
N LYS A 117 11.98 -6.42 5.34
CA LYS A 117 10.74 -5.67 5.52
C LYS A 117 9.72 -6.44 6.32
N ILE A 118 9.05 -5.70 7.20
CA ILE A 118 7.84 -6.16 7.87
C ILE A 118 6.65 -5.70 7.01
N THR A 119 5.86 -6.64 6.51
CA THR A 119 4.62 -6.34 5.80
C THR A 119 3.41 -6.86 6.55
N ARG A 120 2.26 -6.22 6.32
CA ARG A 120 0.98 -6.71 6.84
C ARG A 120 0.50 -7.91 6.02
N THR A 121 -0.16 -8.83 6.69
CA THR A 121 -0.80 -10.00 6.11
C THR A 121 -2.15 -10.25 6.78
N THR A 122 -2.96 -11.10 6.17
CA THR A 122 -4.30 -11.47 6.63
C THR A 122 -4.23 -12.42 7.84
N ARG A 123 -5.38 -12.59 8.50
CA ARG A 123 -5.58 -13.72 9.41
C ARG A 123 -6.00 -14.96 8.64
N ASN A 124 -5.58 -16.12 9.13
CA ASN A 124 -6.02 -17.40 8.58
C ASN A 124 -6.30 -18.42 9.67
N MET A 125 -7.12 -19.42 9.32
CA MET A 125 -7.56 -20.47 10.25
C MET A 125 -6.39 -21.25 10.86
N TYR A 126 -5.29 -21.41 10.13
CA TYR A 126 -4.15 -22.19 10.59
C TYR A 126 -3.40 -21.53 11.76
N PHE A 127 -3.15 -20.21 11.68
CA PHE A 127 -2.41 -19.50 12.72
C PHE A 127 -3.30 -18.77 13.74
N ASP A 128 -4.48 -18.31 13.32
CA ASP A 128 -5.32 -17.41 14.11
C ASP A 128 -6.66 -18.03 14.53
N ASN A 129 -7.00 -19.21 14.00
CA ASN A 129 -8.31 -19.86 14.19
C ASN A 129 -9.51 -19.01 13.72
N GLU A 130 -9.24 -18.02 12.86
CA GLU A 130 -10.21 -17.14 12.23
C GLU A 130 -9.67 -16.62 10.89
N THR A 131 -10.57 -16.17 10.02
CA THR A 131 -10.20 -15.49 8.76
C THR A 131 -10.60 -14.03 8.82
N ASN A 132 -9.67 -13.14 8.55
CA ASN A 132 -9.93 -11.70 8.46
C ASN A 132 -9.03 -11.09 7.37
N PRO A 133 -9.58 -10.31 6.42
CA PRO A 133 -8.77 -9.57 5.45
C PRO A 133 -7.86 -8.57 6.16
N GLY A 134 -6.81 -8.12 5.46
CA GLY A 134 -5.95 -7.04 5.92
C GLY A 134 -6.70 -5.72 5.79
N VAL A 135 -7.00 -5.09 6.92
CA VAL A 135 -7.85 -3.89 7.00
C VAL A 135 -7.09 -2.65 7.51
N MET A 136 -5.77 -2.75 7.60
CA MET A 136 -4.86 -1.69 8.09
C MET A 136 -5.11 -1.26 9.53
N THR A 137 -5.59 -2.18 10.36
CA THR A 137 -5.77 -1.96 11.80
C THR A 137 -4.83 -2.86 12.60
N ASN A 138 -4.87 -2.69 13.91
CA ASN A 138 -4.22 -3.53 14.94
C ASN A 138 -4.75 -4.98 14.88
N SER A 139 -5.83 -5.22 14.14
CA SER A 139 -6.32 -6.56 13.87
C SER A 139 -5.41 -7.34 12.90
N ASP A 140 -4.60 -6.67 12.09
CA ASP A 140 -3.77 -7.31 11.09
C ASP A 140 -2.65 -8.16 11.70
N ARG A 141 -1.98 -8.90 10.82
CA ARG A 141 -0.86 -9.77 11.16
C ARG A 141 0.35 -9.32 10.37
N PHE A 142 1.53 -9.73 10.81
CA PHE A 142 2.77 -9.24 10.23
C PHE A 142 3.62 -10.41 9.74
N VAL A 143 4.33 -10.19 8.65
CA VAL A 143 5.35 -11.11 8.13
C VAL A 143 6.67 -10.33 8.01
N LEU A 144 7.77 -10.96 8.40
CA LEU A 144 9.13 -10.50 8.15
C LEU A 144 9.71 -11.36 7.04
N ASP A 145 10.03 -10.75 5.90
CA ASP A 145 10.69 -11.43 4.78
C ASP A 145 9.95 -12.72 4.34
N GLY A 146 8.61 -12.66 4.33
CA GLY A 146 7.72 -13.77 4.00
C GLY A 146 7.42 -14.73 5.17
N THR A 147 8.11 -14.61 6.29
CA THR A 147 7.88 -15.43 7.48
C THR A 147 6.92 -14.75 8.45
N ARG A 148 5.83 -15.43 8.81
CA ARG A 148 4.83 -14.89 9.73
C ARG A 148 5.41 -14.66 11.14
N LEU A 149 5.14 -13.48 11.67
CA LEU A 149 5.51 -13.08 13.01
C LEU A 149 4.39 -13.42 14.00
N ILE A 150 4.75 -14.07 15.11
CA ILE A 150 3.84 -14.41 16.19
C ILE A 150 4.12 -13.55 17.42
N ALA A 151 3.11 -12.83 17.91
CA ALA A 151 3.23 -12.05 19.13
C ALA A 151 3.46 -12.96 20.34
N LYS A 152 4.52 -12.69 21.11
CA LYS A 152 4.82 -13.44 22.34
C LYS A 152 4.07 -12.89 23.56
N ALA A 153 3.81 -11.59 23.58
CA ALA A 153 3.07 -10.89 24.61
C ALA A 153 2.40 -9.64 24.01
N GLY A 154 1.26 -9.24 24.59
CA GLY A 154 0.42 -8.11 24.14
C GLY A 154 -0.24 -8.31 22.77
N SER A 155 -0.95 -7.27 22.32
CA SER A 155 -1.71 -7.29 21.06
C SER A 155 -0.85 -6.86 19.87
N TYR A 156 -1.12 -7.45 18.70
CA TYR A 156 -0.51 -7.01 17.44
C TYR A 156 -0.79 -5.52 17.19
N GLY A 157 0.25 -4.77 16.78
CA GLY A 157 0.12 -3.36 16.39
C GLY A 157 0.06 -2.33 17.53
N GLU A 158 0.10 -2.75 18.80
CA GLU A 158 0.13 -1.82 19.94
C GLU A 158 1.55 -1.32 20.26
N PRO A 159 1.73 -0.01 20.59
CA PRO A 159 3.00 0.52 21.07
C PRO A 159 3.48 -0.21 22.32
N ASN A 160 4.80 -0.42 22.44
CA ASN A 160 5.43 -1.02 23.63
C ASN A 160 4.91 -2.41 24.02
N THR A 161 4.55 -3.26 23.05
CA THR A 161 4.46 -4.71 23.27
C THR A 161 5.80 -5.17 23.87
N PRO A 162 5.88 -5.45 25.19
CA PRO A 162 7.16 -5.61 25.86
C PRO A 162 7.71 -6.97 25.46
N THR A 163 8.97 -6.96 25.03
CA THR A 163 9.62 -7.99 24.21
C THR A 163 9.24 -7.83 22.74
N GLY A 164 10.25 -7.44 21.94
CA GLY A 164 10.15 -7.39 20.50
C GLY A 164 9.58 -8.68 19.93
N LEU A 165 9.20 -8.63 18.66
CA LEU A 165 8.87 -9.81 17.88
C LEU A 165 10.02 -10.83 18.04
N LYS A 166 9.92 -11.71 19.04
CA LYS A 166 10.91 -12.73 19.31
C LYS A 166 10.68 -13.75 18.22
N LEU A 167 11.56 -13.76 17.23
CA LEU A 167 11.64 -14.81 16.23
C LEU A 167 11.57 -16.17 16.95
N LYS A 168 10.47 -16.87 16.75
CA LYS A 168 10.44 -18.33 16.89
C LYS A 168 10.06 -18.85 15.51
N ILE A 169 11.02 -19.43 14.81
CA ILE A 169 10.72 -20.37 13.73
C ILE A 169 9.85 -21.44 14.40
N LEU A 170 8.57 -21.53 14.02
CA LEU A 170 7.66 -22.51 14.57
C LEU A 170 8.21 -23.90 14.21
N GLN A 171 8.78 -24.62 15.17
CA GLN A 171 8.82 -26.06 15.07
C GLN A 171 7.37 -26.54 15.00
N LEU A 172 7.02 -27.18 13.89
CA LEU A 172 5.73 -27.81 13.70
C LEU A 172 5.52 -28.84 14.82
N SER A 173 4.57 -28.60 15.71
CA SER A 173 4.03 -29.67 16.55
C SER A 173 3.25 -30.64 15.66
N PRO A 174 3.40 -31.96 15.80
CA PRO A 174 2.64 -32.91 14.99
C PRO A 174 1.14 -32.76 15.26
N LEU A 175 0.37 -32.77 14.17
CA LEU A 175 -1.08 -32.68 14.15
C LEU A 175 -1.70 -33.75 15.06
N LYS A 176 -2.57 -33.35 16.00
CA LYS A 176 -3.47 -34.30 16.64
C LYS A 176 -4.61 -34.58 15.67
N ALA A 177 -4.58 -35.73 15.01
CA ALA A 177 -5.64 -36.15 14.12
C ALA A 177 -6.98 -36.18 14.87
N HIS A 178 -7.96 -35.40 14.41
CA HIS A 178 -9.35 -35.58 14.82
C HIS A 178 -9.89 -36.79 14.06
N LYS A 179 -10.16 -37.88 14.78
CA LYS A 179 -10.72 -39.11 14.22
C LYS A 179 -12.15 -38.79 13.75
N GLY A 180 -12.34 -38.65 12.44
CA GLY A 180 -13.67 -38.50 11.87
C GLY A 180 -14.50 -39.76 12.17
N THR A 181 -15.58 -39.61 12.92
CA THR A 181 -16.60 -40.66 13.05
C THR A 181 -17.45 -40.60 11.78
N ALA A 182 -17.30 -41.59 10.89
CA ALA A 182 -18.21 -41.75 9.76
C ALA A 182 -19.61 -42.14 10.26
N PRO A 183 -20.70 -41.64 9.67
CA PRO A 183 -22.04 -42.11 9.98
C PRO A 183 -22.25 -43.53 9.45
N ASN A 184 -22.80 -44.39 10.30
CA ASN A 184 -23.02 -45.82 10.06
C ASN A 184 -23.85 -46.04 8.79
N GLY A 185 -23.34 -46.89 7.89
CA GLY A 185 -24.04 -47.33 6.68
C GLY A 185 -25.38 -47.99 7.01
N LEU A 186 -26.37 -47.66 6.19
CA LEU A 186 -27.66 -48.32 6.10
C LEU A 186 -27.46 -49.81 5.79
N LYS A 187 -28.12 -50.68 6.58
CA LYS A 187 -28.53 -52.00 6.11
C LYS A 187 -29.92 -51.90 5.53
#